data_AF-A0A447PC18-F1
#
_entry.id   AF-A0A447PC18-F1
#
_cell.length_a   1.000
_cell.length_b   1.000
_cell.length_c   1.000
_cell.angle_alpha   90.00
_cell.angle_beta   90.00
_cell.angle_gamma   90.00
#
_symmetry.space_group_name_H-M   'P 1'
#
loop_
_entity.id
_entity.type
_entity.pdbx_description
1 polymer ?
#
loop_
_entity_poly.entity_id
_entity_poly.type
_entity_poly.pdbx_seq_one_letter_code
_entity_poly.pdbx_strand_id
1 'polypeptide(L)'
;MAETLTDSSGVVYKRPLLASEFSVTPGKSLTIANGYYDKGETWGMITVDKAWNGAGGGCGRNYLPTVSNLQTLYSTWPDNAMRSRNGWPMTSSGNNNVSRYWWAGDYVMSSDGAQSLYAAVNLFNDGNDVKTTTSTTTYYMQTCLTSPRSAAASLTLTLAGQDAATGIAKAKKGEQMAATVTVKDAAGQPMKNVMVKISRDLRTTASTAPHRPQALQTILRCVM
;
A
#
# COMPACT_ATOMS: atom_id res chain seq x y z
N MET A 1 13.89 -12.46 -19.78
CA MET A 1 12.72 -12.05 -18.99
C MET A 1 12.00 -10.93 -19.73
N ALA A 2 10.67 -10.85 -19.70
CA ALA A 2 9.95 -9.69 -20.26
C ALA A 2 10.21 -8.45 -19.40
N GLU A 3 10.46 -7.30 -20.02
CA GLU A 3 10.72 -6.04 -19.30
C GLU A 3 9.49 -5.53 -18.54
N THR A 4 8.29 -5.84 -19.06
CA THR A 4 7.02 -5.48 -18.41
C THR A 4 6.00 -6.60 -18.46
N LEU A 5 5.12 -6.65 -17.47
CA LEU A 5 3.90 -7.45 -17.46
C LEU A 5 2.68 -6.54 -17.38
N THR A 6 1.57 -6.97 -17.97
CA THR A 6 0.28 -6.29 -17.85
C THR A 6 -0.69 -7.21 -17.14
N ASP A 7 -1.41 -6.69 -16.14
CA ASP A 7 -2.46 -7.46 -15.47
C ASP A 7 -3.80 -7.39 -16.22
N SER A 8 -4.79 -8.15 -15.75
CA SER A 8 -6.13 -8.20 -16.33
C SER A 8 -6.89 -6.86 -16.27
N SER A 9 -6.43 -5.89 -15.48
CA SER A 9 -6.99 -4.53 -15.42
C SER A 9 -6.27 -3.53 -16.32
N GLY A 10 -5.26 -3.96 -17.08
CA GLY A 10 -4.47 -3.12 -17.98
C GLY A 10 -3.35 -2.35 -17.29
N VAL A 11 -3.06 -2.61 -16.01
CA VAL A 11 -1.95 -1.97 -15.29
C VAL A 11 -0.65 -2.64 -15.70
N VAL A 12 0.38 -1.83 -15.97
CA VAL A 12 1.67 -2.30 -16.50
C VAL A 12 2.76 -2.17 -15.43
N TYR A 13 3.48 -3.27 -15.22
CA TYR A 13 4.48 -3.48 -14.17
C TYR A 13 5.83 -3.76 -14.80
N LYS A 14 6.88 -3.05 -14.38
CA LYS A 14 8.26 -3.35 -14.75
C LYS A 14 8.73 -4.60 -14.02
N ARG A 15 9.58 -5.39 -14.67
CA ARG A 15 10.31 -6.46 -13.97
C ARG A 15 11.09 -5.91 -12.76
N PRO A 16 11.33 -6.73 -11.72
CA PRO A 16 12.26 -6.35 -10.66
C PRO A 16 13.65 -6.04 -11.23
N LEU A 17 14.48 -5.37 -10.44
CA LEU A 17 15.86 -5.07 -10.77
C LEU A 17 16.79 -6.20 -10.31
N LEU A 18 17.76 -6.56 -11.15
CA LEU A 18 18.93 -7.32 -10.75
C LEU A 18 19.75 -6.51 -9.75
N ALA A 19 20.48 -7.17 -8.86
CA ALA A 19 21.31 -6.49 -7.85
C ALA A 19 22.33 -5.53 -8.47
N SER A 20 22.83 -5.83 -9.67
CA SER A 20 23.74 -4.98 -10.44
C SER A 20 23.08 -3.79 -11.12
N GLU A 21 21.75 -3.76 -11.23
CA GLU A 21 20.99 -2.66 -11.86
C GLU A 21 20.62 -1.56 -10.87
N PHE A 22 20.82 -1.79 -9.57
CA PHE A 22 20.60 -0.76 -8.57
C PHE A 22 21.71 0.30 -8.65
N SER A 23 21.34 1.56 -8.53
CA SER A 23 22.30 2.68 -8.48
C SER A 23 23.19 2.65 -7.23
N VAL A 24 22.80 1.88 -6.21
CA VAL A 24 23.55 1.59 -4.99
C VAL A 24 23.28 0.13 -4.66
N THR A 25 24.31 -0.63 -4.27
CA THR A 25 24.15 -2.05 -3.90
C THR A 25 22.97 -2.24 -2.95
N PRO A 26 22.00 -3.11 -3.28
CA PRO A 26 20.83 -3.32 -2.45
C PRO A 26 21.24 -3.94 -1.12
N GLY A 27 20.59 -3.52 -0.03
CA GLY A 27 20.93 -3.99 1.33
C GLY A 27 20.72 -5.50 1.55
N LYS A 28 19.97 -6.15 0.66
CA LYS A 28 19.85 -7.61 0.59
C LYS A 28 19.74 -8.04 -0.87
N SER A 29 20.34 -9.17 -1.20
CA SER A 29 20.24 -9.80 -2.52
C SER A 29 19.80 -11.25 -2.40
N LEU A 30 19.19 -11.75 -3.46
CA LEU A 30 18.78 -13.14 -3.63
C LEU A 30 19.34 -13.66 -4.95
N THR A 31 20.18 -14.69 -4.90
CA THR A 31 20.59 -15.44 -6.09
C THR A 31 19.70 -16.65 -6.26
N ILE A 32 19.09 -16.80 -7.44
CA ILE A 32 18.38 -18.02 -7.82
C ILE A 32 19.31 -18.79 -8.76
N ALA A 33 19.77 -19.95 -8.30
CA ALA A 33 20.69 -20.79 -9.07
C ALA A 33 20.08 -21.19 -10.43
N ASN A 34 20.95 -21.48 -11.40
CA ASN A 34 20.52 -21.98 -12.70
C ASN A 34 19.62 -23.20 -12.54
N GLY A 35 18.48 -23.17 -13.23
CA GLY A 35 17.46 -24.20 -13.16
C GLY A 35 16.64 -24.23 -14.45
N TYR A 36 15.50 -24.93 -14.39
CA TYR A 36 14.63 -25.10 -15.55
C TYR A 36 14.08 -23.75 -16.07
N TYR A 37 13.69 -22.86 -15.15
CA TYR A 37 13.17 -21.51 -15.47
C TYR A 37 14.18 -20.39 -15.18
N ASP A 38 15.18 -20.66 -14.34
CA ASP A 38 16.05 -19.63 -13.77
C ASP A 38 17.43 -19.62 -14.44
N LYS A 39 17.99 -18.43 -14.67
CA LYS A 39 19.26 -18.22 -15.39
C LYS A 39 20.43 -17.78 -14.50
N GLY A 40 20.40 -18.14 -13.21
CA GLY A 40 21.50 -17.84 -12.29
C GLY A 40 21.55 -16.38 -11.84
N GLU A 41 20.43 -15.66 -11.99
CA GLU A 41 20.36 -14.22 -11.77
C GLU A 41 20.33 -13.86 -10.28
N THR A 42 20.96 -12.73 -9.94
CA THR A 42 20.96 -12.18 -8.58
C THR A 42 20.10 -10.92 -8.54
N TRP A 43 19.10 -10.94 -7.69
CA TRP A 43 18.04 -9.93 -7.57
C TRP A 43 18.21 -9.10 -6.31
N GLY A 44 17.96 -7.79 -6.42
CA GLY A 44 18.02 -6.92 -5.27
C GLY A 44 16.69 -6.86 -4.53
N MET A 45 16.78 -6.86 -3.21
CA MET A 45 15.67 -6.61 -2.30
C MET A 45 15.92 -5.30 -1.57
N ILE A 46 14.85 -4.56 -1.29
CA ILE A 46 14.97 -3.26 -0.63
C ILE A 46 14.00 -3.12 0.53
N THR A 47 14.30 -2.15 1.37
CA THR A 47 13.40 -1.72 2.43
C THR A 47 12.29 -0.84 1.91
N VAL A 48 11.20 -0.76 2.67
CA VAL A 48 10.07 0.12 2.34
C VAL A 48 10.49 1.59 2.24
N ASP A 49 11.45 2.05 3.07
CA ASP A 49 11.98 3.42 3.01
C ASP A 49 12.59 3.74 1.64
N LYS A 50 13.35 2.79 1.07
CA LYS A 50 13.93 2.96 -0.27
C LYS A 50 12.84 2.88 -1.34
N ALA A 51 11.94 1.89 -1.22
CA ALA A 51 10.86 1.66 -2.17
C ALA A 51 9.94 2.88 -2.29
N TRP A 52 9.51 3.45 -1.16
CA TRP A 52 8.57 4.58 -1.10
C TRP A 52 9.23 5.91 -1.44
N ASN A 53 10.48 6.14 -1.06
CA ASN A 53 11.19 7.40 -1.34
C ASN A 53 11.82 7.44 -2.74
N GLY A 54 11.80 6.33 -3.49
CA GLY A 54 12.41 6.27 -4.83
C GLY A 54 13.95 6.34 -4.78
N ALA A 55 14.54 5.95 -3.66
CA ALA A 55 15.97 6.07 -3.43
C ALA A 55 16.69 4.75 -3.74
N GLY A 56 17.86 4.82 -4.36
CA GLY A 56 18.73 3.67 -4.58
C GLY A 56 18.02 2.52 -5.28
N GLY A 57 17.37 2.78 -6.42
CA GLY A 57 16.61 1.80 -7.20
C GLY A 57 15.16 1.58 -6.75
N GLY A 58 14.68 2.22 -5.68
CA GLY A 58 13.26 2.21 -5.30
C GLY A 58 12.34 2.85 -6.35
N CYS A 59 11.09 2.39 -6.44
CA CYS A 59 10.13 2.92 -7.43
C CYS A 59 9.67 4.36 -7.11
N GLY A 60 9.63 4.73 -5.85
CA GLY A 60 8.90 5.90 -5.39
C GLY A 60 7.42 5.58 -5.17
N ARG A 61 6.82 6.21 -4.16
CA ARG A 61 5.50 5.85 -3.64
C ARG A 61 4.41 5.85 -4.70
N ASN A 62 4.43 6.80 -5.64
CA ASN A 62 3.41 6.91 -6.69
C ASN A 62 3.58 5.85 -7.79
N TYR A 63 4.76 5.26 -7.95
CA TYR A 63 5.03 4.19 -8.91
C TYR A 63 5.05 2.80 -8.26
N LEU A 64 4.90 2.69 -6.94
CA LEU A 64 4.63 1.40 -6.32
C LEU A 64 3.16 1.01 -6.53
N PRO A 65 2.87 -0.23 -6.94
CA PRO A 65 1.51 -0.74 -7.01
C PRO A 65 0.83 -0.77 -5.65
N THR A 66 -0.50 -0.66 -5.62
CA THR A 66 -1.27 -0.91 -4.40
C THR A 66 -1.34 -2.39 -4.05
N VAL A 67 -1.77 -2.72 -2.83
CA VAL A 67 -2.15 -4.10 -2.46
C VAL A 67 -3.12 -4.69 -3.48
N SER A 68 -4.14 -3.93 -3.88
CA SER A 68 -5.13 -4.38 -4.87
C SER A 68 -4.50 -4.63 -6.24
N ASN A 69 -3.56 -3.78 -6.69
CA ASN A 69 -2.85 -3.99 -7.95
C ASN A 69 -2.03 -5.29 -7.91
N LEU A 70 -1.30 -5.52 -6.82
CA LEU A 70 -0.50 -6.75 -6.64
C LEU A 70 -1.39 -8.00 -6.57
N GLN A 71 -2.56 -7.92 -5.92
CA GLN A 71 -3.56 -8.98 -5.93
C GLN A 71 -4.04 -9.31 -7.34
N THR A 72 -4.40 -8.29 -8.14
CA THR A 72 -4.80 -8.46 -9.54
C THR A 72 -3.67 -9.02 -10.40
N LEU A 73 -2.44 -8.58 -10.18
CA LEU A 73 -1.24 -9.12 -10.85
C LEU A 73 -1.07 -10.62 -10.54
N TYR A 74 -1.19 -11.03 -9.28
CA TYR A 74 -1.17 -12.44 -8.91
C TYR A 74 -2.34 -13.21 -9.54
N SER A 75 -3.58 -12.70 -9.50
CA SER A 75 -4.72 -13.37 -10.11
C SER A 75 -4.59 -13.54 -11.63
N THR A 76 -3.86 -12.65 -12.29
CA THR A 76 -3.54 -12.77 -13.73
C THR A 76 -2.50 -13.88 -13.97
N TRP A 77 -1.58 -14.07 -13.04
CA TRP A 77 -0.47 -15.03 -13.13
C TRP A 77 -0.31 -15.85 -11.83
N PRO A 78 -1.31 -16.70 -11.48
CA PRO A 78 -1.34 -17.39 -10.20
C PRO A 78 -0.37 -18.58 -10.14
N ASP A 79 -0.27 -19.22 -8.99
CA ASP A 79 0.40 -20.52 -8.82
C ASP A 79 1.81 -20.56 -9.41
N ASN A 80 2.65 -19.60 -9.03
CA ASN A 80 4.03 -19.45 -9.47
C ASN A 80 4.20 -19.18 -10.99
N ALA A 81 3.13 -18.84 -11.73
CA ALA A 81 3.22 -18.47 -13.14
C ALA A 81 4.10 -17.23 -13.37
N MET A 82 4.16 -16.32 -12.40
CA MET A 82 5.08 -15.19 -12.40
C MET A 82 6.55 -15.62 -12.51
N ARG A 83 6.97 -16.74 -11.92
CA ARG A 83 8.31 -17.31 -12.12
C ARG A 83 8.38 -18.20 -13.35
N SER A 84 7.48 -19.19 -13.45
CA SER A 84 7.59 -20.25 -14.46
C SER A 84 7.35 -19.75 -15.90
N ARG A 85 6.56 -18.68 -16.08
CA ARG A 85 6.25 -18.10 -17.39
C ARG A 85 6.94 -16.75 -17.60
N ASN A 86 6.97 -15.92 -16.57
CA ASN A 86 7.46 -14.54 -16.69
C ASN A 86 8.90 -14.36 -16.18
N GLY A 87 9.48 -15.37 -15.52
CA GLY A 87 10.86 -15.37 -15.04
C GLY A 87 11.10 -14.61 -13.72
N TRP A 88 10.08 -14.02 -13.09
CA TRP A 88 10.27 -13.22 -11.88
C TRP A 88 10.79 -14.09 -10.70
N PRO A 89 11.59 -13.52 -9.79
CA PRO A 89 12.44 -14.29 -8.89
C PRO A 89 11.73 -14.76 -7.62
N MET A 90 10.70 -15.59 -7.74
CA MET A 90 9.90 -16.05 -6.61
C MET A 90 10.30 -17.45 -6.15
N THR A 91 10.70 -17.58 -4.89
CA THR A 91 11.02 -18.89 -4.33
C THR A 91 10.36 -19.11 -2.98
N SER A 92 9.89 -20.35 -2.78
CA SER A 92 9.38 -20.86 -1.51
C SER A 92 10.33 -21.85 -0.83
N SER A 93 11.49 -22.12 -1.43
CA SER A 93 12.47 -23.11 -0.96
C SER A 93 13.74 -22.46 -0.42
N GLY A 94 14.32 -23.08 0.62
CA GLY A 94 15.57 -22.68 1.27
C GLY A 94 15.37 -21.69 2.43
N ASN A 95 16.48 -21.17 2.96
CA ASN A 95 16.51 -20.17 4.05
C ASN A 95 16.01 -18.77 3.62
N ASN A 96 15.46 -18.67 2.41
CA ASN A 96 15.27 -17.46 1.62
C ASN A 96 13.83 -17.36 1.07
N ASN A 97 12.83 -17.69 1.91
CA ASN A 97 11.39 -17.42 1.73
C ASN A 97 11.01 -15.93 1.49
N VAL A 98 11.99 -15.09 1.16
CA VAL A 98 11.93 -13.64 1.22
C VAL A 98 11.39 -13.01 -0.06
N SER A 99 11.52 -13.66 -1.22
CA SER A 99 11.09 -13.05 -2.50
C SER A 99 9.65 -13.37 -2.91
N ARG A 100 8.91 -14.10 -2.08
CA ARG A 100 7.48 -14.28 -2.30
C ARG A 100 6.69 -13.01 -2.03
N TYR A 101 7.17 -12.14 -1.13
CA TYR A 101 6.48 -10.90 -0.73
C TYR A 101 7.02 -9.68 -1.48
N TRP A 102 6.09 -8.83 -1.91
CA TRP A 102 6.35 -7.65 -2.75
C TRP A 102 5.71 -6.41 -2.15
N TRP A 103 6.48 -5.33 -1.98
CA TRP A 103 6.03 -4.09 -1.37
C TRP A 103 4.84 -3.46 -2.11
N ALA A 104 3.85 -3.03 -1.33
CA ALA A 104 2.77 -2.17 -1.79
C ALA A 104 3.08 -0.69 -1.51
N GLY A 105 2.48 0.20 -2.30
CA GLY A 105 2.60 1.66 -2.20
C GLY A 105 1.53 2.33 -1.33
N ASP A 106 0.57 1.59 -0.82
CA ASP A 106 -0.47 2.04 0.11
C ASP A 106 -0.30 1.43 1.50
N TYR A 107 -0.82 2.15 2.50
CA TYR A 107 -0.88 1.64 3.87
C TYR A 107 -2.07 0.69 4.01
N VAL A 108 -1.94 -0.28 4.90
CA VAL A 108 -3.06 -1.10 5.41
C VAL A 108 -3.30 -0.75 6.86
N MET A 109 -4.56 -0.67 7.28
CA MET A 109 -4.87 -0.45 8.70
C MET A 109 -4.69 -1.75 9.50
N SER A 110 -4.17 -1.62 10.73
CA SER A 110 -4.27 -2.68 11.73
C SER A 110 -5.73 -3.07 11.98
N SER A 111 -5.96 -4.30 12.42
CA SER A 111 -7.30 -4.84 12.66
C SER A 111 -8.09 -4.07 13.72
N ASP A 112 -7.42 -3.43 14.67
CA ASP A 112 -7.99 -2.54 15.68
C ASP A 112 -8.21 -1.09 15.18
N GLY A 113 -7.80 -0.77 13.95
CA GLY A 113 -7.89 0.56 13.37
C GLY A 113 -6.96 1.60 14.00
N ALA A 114 -6.00 1.20 14.83
CA ALA A 114 -5.13 2.12 15.56
C ALA A 114 -3.89 2.57 14.78
N GLN A 115 -3.41 1.76 13.84
CA GLN A 115 -2.11 1.95 13.18
C GLN A 115 -2.17 1.77 11.67
N SER A 116 -1.46 2.64 10.95
CA SER A 116 -1.14 2.46 9.54
C SER A 116 0.11 1.59 9.41
N LEU A 117 0.00 0.51 8.64
CA LEU A 117 1.04 -0.51 8.48
C LEU A 117 1.51 -0.54 7.02
N TYR A 118 2.80 -0.72 6.81
CA TYR A 118 3.32 -1.07 5.49
C TYR A 118 2.85 -2.46 5.12
N ALA A 119 2.58 -2.69 3.83
CA ALA A 119 2.07 -3.95 3.35
C ALA A 119 2.93 -4.54 2.24
N ALA A 120 3.01 -5.87 2.19
CA ALA A 120 3.59 -6.62 1.09
C ALA A 120 2.71 -7.82 0.75
N VAL A 121 2.54 -8.10 -0.54
CA VAL A 121 1.66 -9.15 -1.04
C VAL A 121 2.47 -10.35 -1.48
N ASN A 122 2.03 -11.56 -1.11
CA ASN A 122 2.60 -12.80 -1.61
C ASN A 122 2.19 -13.02 -3.06
N LEU A 123 3.15 -12.94 -3.97
CA LEU A 123 2.92 -13.14 -5.40
C LEU A 123 3.34 -14.55 -5.88
N PHE A 124 3.76 -15.45 -4.97
CA PHE A 124 4.20 -16.80 -5.31
C PHE A 124 3.04 -17.79 -5.36
N ASN A 125 2.27 -17.91 -4.27
CA ASN A 125 1.24 -18.95 -4.14
C ASN A 125 -0.10 -18.48 -3.56
N ASP A 126 -0.19 -17.27 -3.01
CA ASP A 126 -1.46 -16.74 -2.51
C ASP A 126 -1.45 -15.21 -2.49
N GLY A 127 -2.06 -14.58 -3.49
CA GLY A 127 -2.22 -13.12 -3.55
C GLY A 127 -2.99 -12.51 -2.37
N ASN A 128 -3.75 -13.30 -1.61
CA ASN A 128 -4.48 -12.83 -0.44
C ASN A 128 -3.65 -12.88 0.85
N ASP A 129 -2.48 -13.54 0.84
CA ASP A 129 -1.52 -13.48 1.93
C ASP A 129 -0.77 -12.14 1.91
N VAL A 130 -1.36 -11.17 2.63
CA VAL A 130 -0.81 -9.83 2.81
C VAL A 130 -0.06 -9.76 4.15
N LYS A 131 1.25 -9.54 4.10
CA LYS A 131 2.06 -9.23 5.28
C LYS A 131 1.98 -7.75 5.59
N THR A 132 1.80 -7.44 6.87
CA THR A 132 1.83 -6.08 7.38
C THR A 132 2.96 -5.90 8.38
N THR A 133 3.54 -4.70 8.43
CA THR A 133 4.65 -4.39 9.35
C THR A 133 4.75 -2.89 9.62
N THR A 134 5.25 -2.52 10.80
CA THR A 134 5.72 -1.16 11.12
C THR A 134 7.21 -0.98 10.88
N SER A 135 7.95 -2.08 10.67
CA SER A 135 9.40 -2.07 10.49
C SER A 135 9.77 -1.48 9.13
N THR A 136 10.65 -0.50 9.15
CA THR A 136 11.26 0.07 7.95
C THR A 136 12.55 -0.63 7.53
N THR A 137 13.00 -1.64 8.28
CA THR A 137 14.23 -2.40 8.02
C THR A 137 13.99 -3.75 7.38
N THR A 138 12.71 -4.13 7.21
CA THR A 138 12.32 -5.36 6.52
C THR A 138 12.69 -5.28 5.03
N TYR A 139 13.12 -6.37 4.43
CA TYR A 139 13.45 -6.45 3.00
C TYR A 139 12.42 -7.30 2.26
N TYR A 140 11.81 -6.73 1.23
CA TYR A 140 10.95 -7.43 0.27
C TYR A 140 11.32 -7.04 -1.16
N MET A 141 10.75 -7.76 -2.12
CA MET A 141 10.85 -7.41 -3.54
C MET A 141 10.00 -6.16 -3.84
N GLN A 142 10.24 -5.53 -4.97
CA GLN A 142 9.37 -4.50 -5.52
C GLN A 142 9.24 -4.69 -7.02
N THR A 143 8.11 -4.24 -7.56
CA THR A 143 7.92 -3.97 -8.98
C THR A 143 7.38 -2.55 -9.10
N CYS A 144 7.82 -1.83 -10.12
CA CYS A 144 7.39 -0.46 -10.37
C CYS A 144 6.35 -0.44 -11.47
N LEU A 145 5.29 0.33 -11.29
CA LEU A 145 4.39 0.70 -12.37
C LEU A 145 5.15 1.51 -13.42
N THR A 146 4.74 1.41 -14.69
CA THR A 146 5.29 2.26 -15.75
C THR A 146 4.71 3.68 -15.72
N SER A 147 3.52 3.83 -15.15
CA SER A 147 2.81 5.10 -14.98
C SER A 147 2.48 5.33 -13.51
N PRO A 148 2.51 6.58 -13.01
CA PRO A 148 2.18 6.85 -11.62
C PRO A 148 0.71 6.57 -11.34
N ARG A 149 0.40 6.11 -10.13
CA ARG A 149 -0.97 6.01 -9.62
C ARG A 149 -1.61 7.39 -9.56
N SER A 150 -2.93 7.43 -9.72
CA SER A 150 -3.72 8.62 -9.39
C SER A 150 -3.51 9.00 -7.93
N ALA A 151 -3.18 10.27 -7.69
CA ALA A 151 -3.04 10.83 -6.35
C ALA A 151 -4.35 11.47 -5.88
N ALA A 152 -4.63 11.37 -4.58
CA ALA A 152 -5.73 12.11 -3.97
C ALA A 152 -5.44 13.62 -4.04
N ALA A 153 -6.43 14.37 -4.53
CA ALA A 153 -6.33 15.82 -4.68
C ALA A 153 -7.31 16.58 -3.79
N SER A 154 -8.46 16.00 -3.47
CA SER A 154 -9.42 16.61 -2.55
C SER A 154 -10.10 15.57 -1.65
N LEU A 155 -10.42 16.00 -0.44
CA LEU A 155 -11.17 15.25 0.55
C LEU A 155 -12.31 16.13 1.07
N THR A 156 -13.53 15.62 1.01
CA THR A 156 -14.72 16.28 1.56
C THR A 156 -15.30 15.42 2.68
N LEU A 157 -15.59 16.04 3.82
CA LEU A 157 -16.31 15.46 4.94
C LEU A 157 -17.66 16.17 5.06
N THR A 158 -18.75 15.41 4.98
CA THR A 158 -20.12 15.93 5.13
C THR A 158 -20.76 15.26 6.33
N LEU A 159 -21.20 16.04 7.31
CA LEU A 159 -21.93 15.55 8.48
C LEU A 159 -23.44 15.52 8.17
N ALA A 160 -24.12 14.46 8.61
CA ALA A 160 -25.56 14.37 8.48
C ALA A 160 -26.24 15.51 9.27
N GLY A 161 -27.16 16.22 8.62
CA GLY A 161 -27.86 17.35 9.23
C GLY A 161 -26.99 18.59 9.44
N GLN A 162 -25.82 18.69 8.77
CA GLN A 162 -25.04 19.91 8.80
C GLN A 162 -25.79 21.06 8.12
N ASP A 163 -25.73 22.24 8.74
CA ASP A 163 -26.22 23.47 8.14
C ASP A 163 -25.38 23.83 6.90
N ALA A 164 -26.04 24.14 5.79
CA ALA A 164 -25.35 24.37 4.51
C ALA A 164 -24.52 25.66 4.47
N ALA A 165 -24.87 26.65 5.30
CA ALA A 165 -24.17 27.93 5.35
C ALA A 165 -22.94 27.89 6.28
N THR A 166 -23.04 27.15 7.39
CA THR A 166 -22.02 27.13 8.45
C THR A 166 -21.22 25.83 8.49
N GLY A 167 -21.70 24.75 7.86
CA GLY A 167 -21.11 23.41 7.94
C GLY A 167 -21.25 22.75 9.32
N ILE A 168 -22.07 23.31 10.21
CA ILE A 168 -22.21 22.83 11.60
C ILE A 168 -23.31 21.78 11.67
N ALA A 169 -22.98 20.59 12.18
CA ALA A 169 -23.95 19.61 12.63
C ALA A 169 -24.07 19.63 14.16
N LYS A 170 -25.29 19.48 14.68
CA LYS A 170 -25.60 19.44 16.11
C LYS A 170 -26.20 18.08 16.44
N ALA A 171 -25.70 17.46 17.50
CA ALA A 171 -26.24 16.21 18.05
C ALA A 171 -26.24 16.27 19.58
N LYS A 172 -27.15 15.53 20.22
CA LYS A 172 -27.18 15.46 21.68
C LYS A 172 -25.98 14.66 22.19
N LYS A 173 -25.56 14.93 23.44
CA LYS A 173 -24.52 14.12 24.08
C LYS A 173 -24.97 12.66 24.13
N GLY A 174 -24.12 11.76 23.63
CA GLY A 174 -24.41 10.32 23.55
C GLY A 174 -25.07 9.88 22.25
N GLU A 175 -25.46 10.81 21.38
CA GLU A 175 -26.00 10.52 20.05
C GLU A 175 -24.87 10.31 19.03
N GLN A 176 -25.06 9.36 18.11
CA GLN A 176 -24.13 9.13 17.01
C GLN A 176 -24.39 10.13 15.88
N MET A 177 -23.32 10.64 15.28
CA MET A 177 -23.42 11.45 14.05
C MET A 177 -22.94 10.63 12.86
N ALA A 178 -23.75 10.56 11.81
CA ALA A 178 -23.34 10.00 10.54
C ALA A 178 -22.47 11.02 9.78
N ALA A 179 -21.43 10.52 9.11
CA ALA A 179 -20.54 11.32 8.30
C ALA A 179 -20.22 10.60 6.98
N THR A 180 -20.21 11.35 5.89
CA THR A 180 -19.83 10.88 4.56
C THR A 180 -18.47 11.49 4.20
N VAL A 181 -17.52 10.63 3.85
CA VAL A 181 -16.21 11.02 3.34
C VAL A 181 -16.18 10.77 1.85
N THR A 182 -15.71 11.74 1.07
CA THR A 182 -15.48 11.60 -0.36
C THR A 182 -14.07 12.03 -0.68
N VAL A 183 -13.30 11.17 -1.33
CA VAL A 183 -11.95 11.46 -1.82
C VAL A 183 -11.98 11.47 -3.33
N LYS A 184 -11.43 12.52 -3.95
CA LYS A 184 -11.33 12.65 -5.41
C LYS A 184 -9.89 12.89 -5.84
N ASP A 185 -9.56 12.40 -7.03
CA ASP A 185 -8.31 12.72 -7.71
C ASP A 185 -8.32 14.15 -8.31
N ALA A 186 -7.23 14.53 -8.98
CA ALA A 186 -7.10 15.85 -9.59
C ALA A 186 -8.08 16.09 -10.76
N ALA A 187 -8.62 15.03 -11.36
CA ALA A 187 -9.65 15.10 -12.39
C ALA A 187 -11.08 15.13 -11.81
N GLY A 188 -11.22 15.11 -10.48
CA GLY A 188 -12.50 15.11 -9.78
C GLY A 188 -13.16 13.73 -9.70
N GLN A 189 -12.46 12.66 -10.09
CA GLN A 189 -13.00 11.30 -10.06
C GLN A 189 -12.89 10.69 -8.66
N PRO A 190 -13.92 9.95 -8.19
CA PRO A 190 -13.89 9.31 -6.89
C PRO A 190 -12.78 8.25 -6.82
N MET A 191 -12.03 8.25 -5.72
CA MET A 191 -10.96 7.28 -5.49
C MET A 191 -11.41 6.17 -4.54
N LYS A 192 -11.07 4.93 -4.90
CA LYS A 192 -11.33 3.74 -4.07
C LYS A 192 -10.13 3.40 -3.19
N ASN A 193 -10.38 2.72 -2.07
CA ASN A 193 -9.36 2.20 -1.15
C ASN A 193 -8.38 3.25 -0.61
N VAL A 194 -8.79 4.52 -0.53
CA VAL A 194 -7.96 5.57 0.07
C VAL A 194 -8.11 5.54 1.59
N MET A 195 -6.97 5.50 2.28
CA MET A 195 -6.94 5.61 3.74
C MET A 195 -7.19 7.05 4.17
N VAL A 196 -8.15 7.25 5.08
CA VAL A 196 -8.49 8.56 5.64
C VAL A 196 -8.39 8.51 7.17
N LYS A 197 -7.60 9.42 7.74
CA LYS A 197 -7.54 9.63 9.18
C LYS A 197 -8.41 10.83 9.57
N ILE A 198 -9.39 10.59 10.44
CA ILE A 198 -10.19 11.65 11.05
C ILE A 198 -9.75 11.78 12.51
N SER A 199 -9.61 13.01 12.98
CA SER A 199 -9.28 13.30 14.37
C SER A 199 -10.19 14.42 14.83
N ARG A 200 -10.68 14.32 16.07
CA ARG A 200 -11.52 15.35 16.68
C ARG A 200 -10.87 15.85 17.96
N ASP A 201 -10.86 17.16 18.11
CA ASP A 201 -10.51 17.81 19.36
C ASP A 201 -11.78 18.04 20.18
N LEU A 202 -11.65 17.93 21.50
CA LEU A 202 -12.71 18.26 22.44
C LEU A 202 -12.48 19.69 22.94
N ARG A 203 -13.38 20.60 22.62
CA ARG A 203 -13.46 21.91 23.28
C ARG A 203 -14.75 21.98 24.07
N THR A 204 -14.62 22.14 25.39
CA THR A 204 -15.74 22.35 26.30
C THR A 204 -15.86 23.83 26.63
N THR A 205 -17.01 24.45 26.37
CA THR A 205 -17.31 25.84 26.74
C THR A 205 -18.17 25.95 28.01
N ALA A 206 -18.36 24.86 28.77
CA ALA A 206 -19.10 24.90 30.03
C ALA A 206 -18.20 25.31 31.20
N SER A 207 -18.62 26.31 31.99
CA SER A 207 -17.86 26.92 33.11
C SER A 207 -17.77 26.05 34.38
N THR A 208 -17.61 24.74 34.25
CA THR A 208 -17.41 23.83 35.39
C THR A 208 -16.18 22.95 35.16
N ALA A 209 -15.14 23.19 35.96
CA ALA A 209 -13.81 22.56 35.89
C ALA A 209 -13.79 21.06 36.28
N PRO A 210 -12.65 20.34 36.19
CA PRO A 210 -11.92 20.00 34.99
C PRO A 210 -11.85 18.47 34.81
N HIS A 211 -12.20 17.97 33.62
CA HIS A 211 -11.73 16.66 33.16
C HIS A 211 -10.96 16.84 31.86
N ARG A 212 -9.71 16.40 31.89
CA ARG A 212 -8.75 16.51 30.78
C ARG A 212 -9.36 15.87 29.53
N PRO A 213 -9.64 16.63 28.46
CA PRO A 213 -10.21 16.03 27.26
C PRO A 213 -9.13 15.17 26.58
N GLN A 214 -9.37 13.87 26.47
CA GLN A 214 -8.58 13.00 25.59
C GLN A 214 -9.12 13.15 24.17
N ALA A 215 -8.27 13.56 23.22
CA ALA A 215 -8.61 13.56 21.81
C ALA A 215 -8.92 12.12 21.36
N LEU A 216 -10.11 11.88 20.81
CA LEU A 216 -10.43 10.61 20.17
C LEU A 216 -9.98 10.69 18.70
N GLN A 217 -9.03 9.85 18.32
CA GLN A 217 -8.68 9.64 16.92
C GLN A 217 -9.51 8.46 16.40
N THR A 218 -10.16 8.63 15.26
CA THR A 218 -10.89 7.54 14.59
C THR A 218 -10.44 7.50 13.14
N ILE A 219 -9.67 6.47 12.78
CA ILE A 219 -9.25 6.26 11.40
C ILE A 219 -10.35 5.46 10.72
N LEU A 220 -10.94 6.02 9.67
CA LEU A 220 -12.01 5.38 8.91
C LEU A 220 -11.47 4.94 7.55
N ARG A 221 -11.71 3.68 7.20
CA ARG A 221 -11.47 3.19 5.84
C ARG A 221 -12.62 3.66 4.97
N CYS A 222 -12.36 4.51 3.98
CA CYS A 222 -13.38 4.88 3.00
C CYS A 222 -13.54 3.69 2.04
N VAL A 223 -14.47 2.79 2.37
CA VAL A 223 -14.91 1.72 1.46
C VAL A 223 -16.00 2.33 0.60
N MET A 224 -15.71 2.54 -0.68
CA MET A 224 -16.68 2.94 -1.69
C MET A 224 -16.64 1.94 -2.83
#